data_AF-A0A915C3L1-F1
#
_entry.id   AF-A0A915C3L1-F1
#
_cell.length_a   1.000
_cell.length_b   1.000
_cell.length_c   1.000
_cell.angle_alpha   90.00
_cell.angle_beta   90.00
_cell.angle_gamma   90.00
#
_symmetry.space_group_name_H-M   'P 1'
#
loop_
_entity.id
_entity.type
_entity.pdbx_description
1 polymer ?
#
loop_
_entity_poly.entity_id
_entity_poly.type
_entity_poly.pdbx_seq_one_letter_code
_entity_poly.pdbx_strand_id
1 'polypeptide(L)'
;QEEVSLWTMVDTWEDLRKRARMLENSIDAKLVTLNKLACGFSSRQESSVSVNSSKEKVFNSLSAELEEMIVKLVHINDEMSEHIGQHQRSSPASGVWASNPALQHTLRRHREILRDYSTEFKRSRDNVQNQLQRESLLRGGSDDASCLNNRLKPSDFLLKEQEHIASCDRLLDEQISIAMSAKEHTYTQRMTLRGISKKVTSLAKKYPIVNSVVQKIQKKKRKDTVIFAVVVSTCLILILLYLLRS
;
A
#
# COMPACT_ATOMS: atom_id res chain seq x y z
N GLN A 1 -30.75 2.40 12.04
CA GLN A 1 -30.28 1.18 11.34
C GLN A 1 -29.28 1.52 10.23
N GLU A 2 -29.58 2.46 9.34
CA GLU A 2 -28.67 2.85 8.23
C GLU A 2 -27.32 3.44 8.66
N GLU A 3 -27.27 4.28 9.70
CA GLU A 3 -25.97 4.81 10.18
C GLU A 3 -25.05 3.70 10.69
N VAL A 4 -25.60 2.71 11.41
CA VAL A 4 -24.82 1.58 11.94
C VAL A 4 -24.21 0.76 10.79
N SER A 5 -24.96 0.53 9.70
CA SER A 5 -24.43 -0.18 8.52
C SER A 5 -23.34 0.59 7.77
N LEU A 6 -23.40 1.94 7.76
CA LEU A 6 -22.34 2.75 7.15
C LEU A 6 -21.07 2.73 7.99
N TRP A 7 -21.17 2.78 9.31
CA TRP A 7 -20.03 2.69 10.21
C TRP A 7 -19.31 1.34 10.08
N THR A 8 -20.04 0.23 10.06
CA THR A 8 -19.45 -1.11 9.89
C THR A 8 -18.74 -1.26 8.54
N MET A 9 -19.31 -0.69 7.47
CA MET A 9 -18.71 -0.71 6.13
C MET A 9 -17.41 0.11 6.05
N VAL A 10 -17.36 1.26 6.72
CA VAL A 10 -16.14 2.08 6.76
C VAL A 10 -15.06 1.38 7.58
N ASP A 11 -15.43 0.72 8.69
CA ASP A 11 -14.49 0.03 9.56
C ASP A 11 -13.87 -1.20 8.88
N THR A 12 -14.68 -2.03 8.21
CA THR A 12 -14.20 -3.19 7.42
C THR A 12 -13.25 -2.76 6.31
N TRP A 13 -13.58 -1.69 5.59
CA TRP A 13 -12.70 -1.12 4.57
C TRP A 13 -11.36 -0.64 5.15
N GLU A 14 -11.41 0.09 6.27
CA GLU A 14 -10.22 0.58 6.94
C GLU A 14 -9.34 -0.56 7.45
N ASP A 15 -9.93 -1.64 7.96
CA ASP A 15 -9.20 -2.82 8.43
C ASP A 15 -8.57 -3.62 7.29
N LEU A 16 -9.26 -3.80 6.17
CA LEU A 16 -8.66 -4.36 4.95
C LEU A 16 -7.46 -3.53 4.51
N ARG A 17 -7.59 -2.20 4.53
CA ARG A 17 -6.53 -1.27 4.11
C ARG A 17 -5.31 -1.32 5.01
N LYS A 18 -5.51 -1.42 6.33
CA LYS A 18 -4.42 -1.63 7.30
C LYS A 18 -3.71 -2.95 7.03
N ARG A 19 -4.46 -4.04 6.82
CA ARG A 19 -3.91 -5.37 6.52
C ARG A 19 -3.08 -5.38 5.23
N ALA A 20 -3.58 -4.77 4.16
CA ALA A 20 -2.83 -4.62 2.92
C ALA A 20 -1.51 -3.88 3.14
N ARG A 21 -1.53 -2.71 3.80
CA ARG A 21 -0.30 -1.94 4.07
C ARG A 21 0.72 -2.70 4.91
N MET A 22 0.28 -3.48 5.90
CA MET A 22 1.19 -4.30 6.71
C MET A 22 1.87 -5.38 5.86
N LEU A 23 1.12 -6.04 4.98
CA LEU A 23 1.68 -7.01 4.04
C LEU A 23 2.61 -6.35 3.02
N GLU A 24 2.24 -5.20 2.46
CA GLU A 24 3.08 -4.44 1.54
C GLU A 24 4.43 -4.09 2.16
N ASN A 25 4.44 -3.59 3.40
CA ASN A 25 5.69 -3.26 4.11
C ASN A 25 6.54 -4.52 4.38
N SER A 26 5.90 -5.64 4.71
CA SER A 26 6.59 -6.92 4.93
C SER A 26 7.20 -7.48 3.63
N ILE A 27 6.46 -7.39 2.52
CA ILE A 27 6.92 -7.78 1.19
C ILE A 27 8.10 -6.92 0.75
N ASP A 28 8.01 -5.60 0.92
CA ASP A 28 9.10 -4.67 0.57
C ASP A 28 10.40 -5.00 1.33
N ALA A 29 10.31 -5.16 2.65
CA ALA A 29 11.46 -5.51 3.48
C ALA A 29 12.12 -6.84 3.04
N LYS A 30 11.31 -7.84 2.67
CA LYS A 30 11.78 -9.15 2.23
C LYS A 30 12.26 -9.18 0.79
N LEU A 31 11.72 -8.34 -0.08
CA LEU A 31 12.25 -8.14 -1.43
C LEU A 31 13.65 -7.51 -1.39
N VAL A 32 13.88 -6.56 -0.48
CA VAL A 32 15.22 -6.00 -0.27
C VAL A 32 16.21 -7.07 0.19
N THR A 33 15.83 -7.96 1.12
CA THR A 33 16.72 -9.04 1.55
C THR A 33 16.93 -10.08 0.43
N LEU A 34 15.90 -10.39 -0.34
CA LEU A 34 15.98 -11.29 -1.50
C LEU A 34 16.94 -10.73 -2.56
N ASN A 35 16.81 -9.45 -2.91
CA ASN A 35 17.68 -8.77 -3.88
C ASN A 35 19.13 -8.73 -3.40
N LYS A 36 19.37 -8.50 -2.10
CA LYS A 36 20.73 -8.58 -1.51
C LYS A 36 21.31 -9.98 -1.64
N LEU A 37 20.52 -11.03 -1.37
CA LEU A 37 20.95 -12.40 -1.57
C LEU A 37 21.24 -12.68 -3.04
N ALA A 38 20.38 -12.20 -3.96
CA ALA A 38 20.54 -12.37 -5.40
C ALA A 38 21.81 -11.72 -5.97
N CYS A 39 22.20 -10.54 -5.46
CA CYS A 39 23.49 -9.92 -5.79
C CYS A 39 24.67 -10.68 -5.17
N GLY A 40 24.50 -11.19 -3.93
CA GLY A 40 25.53 -11.94 -3.21
C GLY A 40 25.91 -13.28 -3.87
N PHE A 41 25.05 -13.88 -4.69
CA PHE A 41 25.36 -15.05 -5.51
C PHE A 41 26.44 -14.76 -6.57
N SER A 42 26.48 -13.55 -7.13
CA SER A 42 27.45 -13.20 -8.19
C SER A 42 28.89 -13.03 -7.68
N SER A 43 29.10 -12.80 -6.38
CA SER A 43 30.39 -12.35 -5.84
C SER A 43 31.40 -13.44 -5.49
N ARG A 44 31.06 -14.74 -5.53
CA ARG A 44 31.92 -15.72 -4.81
C ARG A 44 31.93 -17.12 -5.41
N GLN A 45 32.69 -17.28 -6.50
CA GLN A 45 33.01 -18.58 -7.08
C GLN A 45 34.02 -19.40 -6.23
N GLU A 46 34.54 -18.85 -5.11
CA GLU A 46 35.61 -19.47 -4.32
C GLU A 46 35.16 -20.03 -2.95
N SER A 47 33.90 -19.85 -2.53
CA SER A 47 33.40 -20.46 -1.30
C SER A 47 32.93 -21.89 -1.51
N SER A 48 33.35 -22.80 -0.62
CA SER A 48 33.07 -24.24 -0.66
C SER A 48 31.59 -24.57 -0.98
N VAL A 49 31.37 -25.70 -1.68
CA VAL A 49 30.05 -26.20 -2.14
C VAL A 49 28.97 -26.18 -1.05
N SER A 50 29.36 -26.38 0.21
CA SER A 50 28.48 -26.33 1.39
C SER A 50 27.84 -24.94 1.63
N VAL A 51 28.55 -23.85 1.33
CA VAL A 51 28.09 -22.47 1.56
C VAL A 51 27.10 -22.03 0.48
N ASN A 52 27.30 -22.43 -0.79
CA ASN A 52 26.35 -22.12 -1.87
C ASN A 52 25.01 -22.85 -1.67
N SER A 53 25.04 -24.14 -1.29
CA SER A 53 23.81 -24.89 -0.99
C SER A 53 23.01 -24.29 0.17
N SER A 54 23.70 -23.73 1.17
CA SER A 54 23.04 -23.07 2.31
C SER A 54 22.35 -21.76 1.89
N LYS A 55 22.99 -20.94 1.06
CA LYS A 55 22.40 -19.70 0.52
C LYS A 55 21.21 -19.99 -0.40
N GLU A 56 21.29 -21.04 -1.22
CA GLU A 56 20.21 -21.46 -2.11
C GLU A 56 18.96 -21.88 -1.32
N LYS A 57 19.14 -22.63 -0.23
CA LYS A 57 18.03 -22.98 0.68
C LYS A 57 17.38 -21.74 1.31
N VAL A 58 18.19 -20.79 1.79
CA VAL A 58 17.67 -19.53 2.35
C VAL A 58 16.91 -18.73 1.30
N PHE A 59 17.45 -18.66 0.08
CA PHE A 59 16.81 -17.99 -1.05
C PHE A 59 15.47 -18.64 -1.41
N ASN A 60 15.43 -19.97 -1.53
CA ASN A 60 14.22 -20.72 -1.86
C ASN A 60 13.16 -20.57 -0.75
N SER A 61 13.58 -20.60 0.52
CA SER A 61 12.68 -20.36 1.66
C SER A 61 12.08 -18.96 1.64
N LEU A 62 12.90 -17.93 1.42
CA LEU A 62 12.44 -16.54 1.36
C LEU A 62 11.55 -16.30 0.14
N SER A 63 11.85 -16.96 -0.98
CA SER A 63 11.05 -16.90 -2.20
C SER A 63 9.66 -17.50 -1.99
N ALA A 64 9.58 -18.68 -1.36
CA ALA A 64 8.30 -19.32 -1.05
C ALA A 64 7.44 -18.46 -0.11
N GLU A 65 8.07 -17.85 0.90
CA GLU A 65 7.37 -16.96 1.82
C GLU A 65 6.89 -15.67 1.15
N LEU A 66 7.68 -15.12 0.21
CA LEU A 66 7.28 -13.98 -0.63
C LEU A 66 6.09 -14.33 -1.54
N GLU A 67 6.11 -15.50 -2.18
CA GLU A 67 4.98 -15.99 -2.98
C GLU A 67 3.70 -16.08 -2.12
N GLU A 68 3.81 -16.66 -0.92
CA GLU A 68 2.68 -16.77 0.00
C GLU A 68 2.11 -15.39 0.41
N MET A 69 2.97 -14.42 0.74
CA MET A 69 2.52 -13.07 1.10
C MET A 69 1.92 -12.32 -0.09
N ILE A 70 2.46 -12.48 -1.31
CA ILE A 70 1.91 -11.89 -2.53
C ILE A 70 0.51 -12.46 -2.77
N VAL A 71 0.31 -13.77 -2.64
CA VAL A 71 -1.02 -14.40 -2.76
C VAL A 71 -2.00 -13.86 -1.70
N LYS A 72 -1.56 -13.68 -0.45
CA LYS A 72 -2.38 -13.05 0.59
C LYS A 72 -2.76 -11.60 0.24
N LEU A 73 -1.84 -10.84 -0.34
CA LEU A 73 -2.10 -9.46 -0.77
C LEU A 73 -3.07 -9.39 -1.96
N VAL A 74 -3.00 -10.34 -2.90
CA VAL A 74 -4.00 -10.52 -3.97
C VAL A 74 -5.39 -10.72 -3.33
N HIS A 75 -5.52 -11.67 -2.41
CA HIS A 75 -6.79 -11.96 -1.75
C HIS A 75 -7.38 -10.73 -1.05
N ILE A 76 -6.57 -9.98 -0.30
CA ILE A 76 -7.04 -8.76 0.39
C ILE A 76 -7.48 -7.68 -0.62
N ASN A 77 -6.77 -7.53 -1.74
CA ASN A 77 -7.16 -6.60 -2.80
C ASN A 77 -8.47 -7.01 -3.49
N ASP A 78 -8.71 -8.32 -3.64
CA ASP A 78 -9.96 -8.84 -4.16
C ASP A 78 -11.11 -8.65 -3.17
N GLU A 79 -10.90 -8.92 -1.87
CA GLU A 79 -11.86 -8.61 -0.80
C GLU A 79 -12.21 -7.11 -0.77
N MET A 80 -11.22 -6.23 -0.91
CA MET A 80 -11.46 -4.78 -1.01
C MET A 80 -12.31 -4.41 -2.23
N SER A 81 -12.00 -5.00 -3.39
CA SER A 81 -12.75 -4.75 -4.62
C SER A 81 -14.17 -5.28 -4.54
N GLU A 82 -14.34 -6.46 -3.97
CA GLU A 82 -15.64 -7.08 -3.75
C GLU A 82 -16.47 -6.26 -2.76
N HIS A 83 -15.88 -5.83 -1.64
CA HIS A 83 -16.55 -4.99 -0.65
C HIS A 83 -17.06 -3.68 -1.28
N ILE A 84 -16.23 -3.02 -2.10
CA ILE A 84 -16.68 -1.83 -2.87
C ILE A 84 -17.81 -2.20 -3.84
N GLY A 85 -17.67 -3.30 -4.61
CA GLY A 85 -18.64 -3.69 -5.62
C GLY A 85 -19.98 -4.20 -5.08
N GLN A 86 -19.99 -4.82 -3.90
CA GLN A 86 -21.19 -5.20 -3.16
C GLN A 86 -21.92 -3.96 -2.62
N HIS A 87 -21.18 -3.01 -2.06
CA HIS A 87 -21.73 -1.77 -1.52
C HIS A 87 -22.18 -0.76 -2.59
N GLN A 88 -21.64 -0.85 -3.80
CA GLN A 88 -22.10 -0.09 -4.95
C GLN A 88 -23.48 -0.55 -5.44
N ARG A 89 -23.80 -1.83 -5.31
CA ARG A 89 -25.04 -2.45 -5.82
C ARG A 89 -26.18 -2.54 -4.81
N SER A 90 -25.90 -2.43 -3.52
CA SER A 90 -26.86 -2.72 -2.45
C SER A 90 -27.78 -1.56 -2.05
N SER A 91 -27.33 -0.29 -2.15
CA SER A 91 -28.18 0.86 -1.81
C SER A 91 -27.63 2.18 -2.39
N PRO A 92 -28.49 3.13 -2.80
CA PRO A 92 -28.05 4.44 -3.32
C PRO A 92 -27.21 5.25 -2.32
N ALA A 93 -27.48 5.17 -1.02
CA ALA A 93 -26.68 5.85 0.01
C ALA A 93 -25.27 5.24 0.17
N SER A 94 -25.18 3.91 0.08
CA SER A 94 -23.93 3.13 0.09
C SER A 94 -23.14 3.31 -1.23
N GLY A 95 -23.86 3.48 -2.34
CA GLY A 95 -23.29 3.73 -3.66
C GLY A 95 -22.52 5.06 -3.75
N VAL A 96 -22.92 6.08 -3.00
CA VAL A 96 -22.17 7.35 -2.91
C VAL A 96 -20.80 7.16 -2.24
N TRP A 97 -20.72 6.32 -1.21
CA TRP A 97 -19.45 5.98 -0.57
C TRP A 97 -18.57 5.11 -1.48
N ALA A 98 -19.13 4.06 -2.08
CA ALA A 98 -18.39 3.15 -2.98
C ALA A 98 -17.91 3.84 -4.26
N SER A 99 -18.62 4.87 -4.73
CA SER A 99 -18.25 5.69 -5.89
C SER A 99 -17.28 6.83 -5.54
N ASN A 100 -16.83 6.93 -4.29
CA ASN A 100 -15.89 7.96 -3.88
C ASN A 100 -14.56 7.82 -4.68
N PRO A 101 -14.15 8.87 -5.42
CA PRO A 101 -12.92 8.82 -6.23
C PRO A 101 -11.66 8.48 -5.43
N ALA A 102 -11.59 8.88 -4.16
CA ALA A 102 -10.46 8.58 -3.28
C ALA A 102 -10.37 7.09 -2.94
N LEU A 103 -11.51 6.42 -2.78
CA LEU A 103 -11.61 4.99 -2.50
C LEU A 103 -11.14 4.18 -3.72
N GLN A 104 -11.66 4.54 -4.89
CA GLN A 104 -11.30 3.94 -6.18
C GLN A 104 -9.81 4.12 -6.50
N HIS A 105 -9.27 5.31 -6.24
CA HIS A 105 -7.85 5.59 -6.40
C HIS A 105 -6.99 4.75 -5.44
N THR A 106 -7.42 4.60 -4.19
CA THR A 106 -6.70 3.80 -3.20
C THR A 106 -6.64 2.33 -3.63
N LEU A 107 -7.76 1.75 -4.06
CA LEU A 107 -7.79 0.39 -4.58
C LEU A 107 -6.91 0.22 -5.83
N ARG A 108 -6.97 1.18 -6.77
CA ARG A 108 -6.10 1.17 -7.96
C ARG A 108 -4.63 1.16 -7.55
N ARG A 109 -4.24 2.02 -6.59
CA ARG A 109 -2.87 2.08 -6.10
C ARG A 109 -2.41 0.76 -5.50
N HIS A 110 -3.23 0.10 -4.67
CA HIS A 110 -2.89 -1.21 -4.10
C HIS A 110 -2.70 -2.28 -5.18
N ARG A 111 -3.46 -2.24 -6.29
CA ARG A 111 -3.26 -3.14 -7.44
C ARG A 111 -1.97 -2.86 -8.21
N GLU A 112 -1.62 -1.59 -8.38
CA GLU A 112 -0.35 -1.20 -9.01
C GLU A 112 0.84 -1.67 -8.17
N ILE A 113 0.81 -1.42 -6.85
CA ILE A 113 1.85 -1.90 -5.91
C ILE A 113 2.01 -3.43 -5.99
N LEU A 114 0.90 -4.17 -5.97
CA LEU A 114 0.91 -5.62 -6.07
C LEU A 114 1.55 -6.10 -7.38
N ARG A 115 1.24 -5.43 -8.50
CA ARG A 115 1.84 -5.72 -9.81
C ARG A 115 3.34 -5.49 -9.78
N ASP A 116 3.78 -4.36 -9.24
CA ASP A 116 5.18 -4.00 -9.12
C ASP A 116 5.94 -5.05 -8.29
N TYR A 117 5.40 -5.46 -7.14
CA TYR A 117 5.98 -6.53 -6.31
C TYR A 117 6.06 -7.87 -7.04
N SER A 118 5.01 -8.23 -7.79
CA SER A 118 4.99 -9.48 -8.57
C SER A 118 6.06 -9.48 -9.67
N THR A 119 6.24 -8.34 -10.35
CA THR A 119 7.26 -8.20 -11.39
C THR A 119 8.67 -8.20 -10.82
N GLU A 120 8.92 -7.48 -9.73
CA GLU A 120 10.24 -7.42 -9.09
C GLU A 120 10.62 -8.77 -8.46
N PHE A 121 9.67 -9.45 -7.82
CA PHE A 121 9.88 -10.80 -7.31
C PHE A 121 10.30 -11.77 -8.43
N LYS A 122 9.53 -11.79 -9.52
CA LYS A 122 9.84 -12.65 -10.68
C LYS A 122 11.21 -12.33 -11.27
N ARG A 123 11.52 -11.04 -11.44
CA ARG A 123 12.82 -10.57 -11.95
C ARG A 123 13.97 -11.04 -11.06
N SER A 124 13.86 -10.86 -9.74
CA SER A 124 14.89 -11.30 -8.78
C SER A 124 15.08 -12.82 -8.84
N ARG A 125 13.97 -13.57 -8.91
CA ARG A 125 14.00 -15.04 -8.99
C ARG A 125 14.65 -15.54 -10.27
N ASP A 126 14.26 -15.00 -11.41
CA ASP A 126 14.81 -15.36 -12.71
C ASP A 126 16.32 -15.00 -12.77
N ASN A 127 16.74 -13.89 -12.17
CA ASN A 127 18.16 -13.52 -12.05
C ASN A 127 18.98 -14.56 -11.27
N VAL A 128 18.49 -15.01 -10.11
CA VAL A 128 19.19 -16.05 -9.31
C VAL A 128 19.21 -17.39 -10.04
N GLN A 129 18.10 -17.79 -10.67
CA GLN A 129 18.04 -19.02 -11.44
C GLN A 129 19.06 -19.01 -12.60
N ASN A 130 19.17 -17.90 -13.32
CA ASN A 130 20.16 -17.74 -14.39
C ASN A 130 21.60 -17.82 -13.86
N GLN A 131 21.86 -17.30 -12.67
CA GLN A 131 23.18 -17.42 -12.03
C GLN A 131 23.49 -18.87 -11.64
N LEU A 132 22.55 -19.57 -10.99
CA LEU A 132 22.70 -20.99 -10.64
C LEU A 132 22.91 -21.88 -11.88
N GLN A 133 22.16 -21.61 -12.96
CA GLN A 133 22.36 -22.32 -14.23
C GLN A 133 23.75 -22.06 -14.83
N ARG A 134 24.22 -20.81 -14.83
CA ARG A 134 25.58 -20.46 -15.26
C ARG A 134 26.64 -21.18 -14.42
N GLU A 135 26.50 -21.20 -13.10
CA GLU A 135 27.41 -21.94 -12.22
C GLU A 135 27.40 -23.44 -12.52
N SER A 136 26.23 -24.04 -12.73
CA SER A 136 26.13 -25.47 -13.08
C SER A 136 26.81 -25.80 -14.41
N LEU A 137 26.67 -24.94 -15.42
CA LEU A 137 27.32 -25.12 -16.73
C LEU A 137 28.85 -24.95 -16.66
N LEU A 138 29.34 -23.95 -15.90
CA LEU A 138 30.77 -23.73 -15.69
C LEU A 138 31.43 -24.84 -14.86
N ARG A 139 30.68 -25.46 -13.94
CA ARG A 139 31.13 -26.61 -13.15
C ARG A 139 31.36 -27.84 -14.04
N GLY A 140 30.44 -28.11 -14.96
CA GLY A 140 30.54 -29.25 -15.88
C GLY A 140 31.74 -29.20 -16.85
N GLY A 141 32.31 -28.01 -17.11
CA GLY A 141 33.48 -27.85 -17.99
C GLY A 141 34.83 -27.77 -17.30
N SER A 142 34.89 -27.62 -15.97
CA SER A 142 36.16 -27.44 -15.24
C SER A 142 36.82 -28.74 -14.77
N ASP A 143 36.05 -29.84 -14.64
CA ASP A 143 36.60 -31.12 -14.17
C ASP A 143 37.60 -31.73 -15.18
N ASP A 144 37.49 -31.41 -16.47
CA ASP A 144 38.36 -31.96 -17.54
C ASP A 144 39.52 -31.03 -17.96
N ALA A 145 39.58 -29.78 -17.45
CA ALA A 145 40.53 -28.75 -17.89
C ALA A 145 41.48 -28.23 -16.78
N SER A 146 41.46 -28.85 -15.61
CA SER A 146 42.13 -28.34 -14.40
C SER A 146 43.65 -28.58 -14.34
N CYS A 147 44.25 -29.33 -15.27
CA CYS A 147 45.67 -29.69 -15.20
C CYS A 147 46.65 -28.79 -16.00
N LEU A 148 46.20 -27.83 -16.83
CA LEU A 148 47.12 -27.14 -17.77
C LEU A 148 47.16 -25.60 -17.77
N ASN A 149 46.28 -24.87 -17.05
CA ASN A 149 46.11 -23.42 -17.29
C ASN A 149 46.11 -22.51 -16.05
N ASN A 150 47.00 -22.76 -15.08
CA ASN A 150 47.05 -22.03 -13.80
C ASN A 150 47.77 -20.66 -13.82
N ARG A 151 48.03 -20.04 -14.99
CA ARG A 151 48.80 -18.76 -15.05
C ARG A 151 48.05 -17.53 -15.56
N LEU A 152 46.79 -17.65 -16.00
CA LEU A 152 46.07 -16.52 -16.63
C LEU A 152 44.83 -15.99 -15.88
N LYS A 153 44.43 -16.58 -14.74
CA LYS A 153 43.07 -16.40 -14.21
C LYS A 153 42.83 -15.32 -13.13
N PRO A 154 43.79 -14.86 -12.30
CA PRO A 154 43.46 -13.93 -11.21
C PRO A 154 43.09 -12.52 -11.67
N SER A 155 43.79 -11.95 -12.67
CA SER A 155 43.58 -10.57 -13.11
C SER A 155 42.24 -10.38 -13.84
N ASP A 156 41.89 -11.31 -14.73
CA ASP A 156 40.64 -11.26 -15.50
C ASP A 156 39.44 -11.56 -14.61
N PHE A 157 39.64 -12.40 -13.59
CA PHE A 157 38.65 -12.64 -12.54
C PHE A 157 38.38 -11.39 -11.71
N LEU A 158 39.43 -10.71 -11.25
CA LEU A 158 39.31 -9.48 -10.45
C LEU A 158 38.70 -8.32 -11.25
N LEU A 159 39.02 -8.19 -12.54
CA LEU A 159 38.42 -7.19 -13.43
C LEU A 159 36.90 -7.42 -13.59
N LYS A 160 36.50 -8.67 -13.77
CA LYS A 160 35.09 -9.05 -13.83
C LYS A 160 34.39 -8.83 -12.50
N GLU A 161 35.05 -9.13 -11.38
CA GLU A 161 34.53 -8.84 -10.04
C GLU A 161 34.30 -7.33 -9.85
N GLN A 162 35.26 -6.50 -10.26
CA GLN A 162 35.10 -5.04 -10.18
C GLN A 162 33.93 -4.53 -11.03
N GLU A 163 33.72 -5.09 -12.23
CA GLU A 163 32.57 -4.73 -13.07
C GLU A 163 31.24 -5.10 -12.42
N HIS A 164 31.16 -6.29 -11.79
CA HIS A 164 29.97 -6.74 -11.06
C HIS A 164 29.73 -5.94 -9.78
N ILE A 165 30.77 -5.59 -9.02
CA ILE A 165 30.68 -4.72 -7.84
C ILE A 165 30.20 -3.33 -8.25
N ALA A 166 30.78 -2.73 -9.28
CA ALA A 166 30.37 -1.43 -9.79
C ALA A 166 28.92 -1.42 -10.30
N SER A 167 28.47 -2.52 -10.91
CA SER A 167 27.06 -2.68 -11.31
C SER A 167 26.12 -2.81 -10.10
N CYS A 168 26.53 -3.51 -9.05
CA CYS A 168 25.74 -3.63 -7.82
C CYS A 168 25.69 -2.31 -7.06
N ASP A 169 26.81 -1.58 -6.99
CA ASP A 169 26.93 -0.29 -6.33
C ASP A 169 26.02 0.75 -7.00
N ARG A 170 25.98 0.77 -8.34
CA ARG A 170 25.03 1.62 -9.09
C ARG A 170 23.56 1.30 -8.80
N LEU A 171 23.20 0.01 -8.69
CA LEU A 171 21.83 -0.39 -8.36
C LEU A 171 21.47 -0.04 -6.91
N LEU A 172 22.42 -0.13 -5.98
CA LEU A 172 22.23 0.28 -4.60
C LEU A 172 22.10 1.80 -4.49
N ASP A 173 22.93 2.56 -5.20
CA ASP A 173 22.83 4.02 -5.27
C ASP A 173 21.52 4.47 -5.91
N GLU A 174 21.02 3.77 -6.92
CA GLU A 174 19.71 4.05 -7.50
C GLU A 174 18.59 3.77 -6.49
N GLN A 175 18.66 2.67 -5.74
CA GLN A 175 17.69 2.37 -4.67
C GLN A 175 17.80 3.36 -3.50
N ILE A 176 19.00 3.82 -3.14
CA ILE A 176 19.25 4.84 -2.13
C ILE A 176 18.72 6.21 -2.61
N SER A 177 18.92 6.54 -3.88
CA SER A 177 18.39 7.75 -4.52
C SER A 177 16.87 7.71 -4.61
N ILE A 178 16.27 6.57 -4.94
CA ILE A 178 14.81 6.36 -4.94
C ILE A 178 14.26 6.45 -3.51
N ALA A 179 14.95 5.88 -2.51
CA ALA A 179 14.56 5.99 -1.10
C ALA A 179 14.69 7.43 -0.56
N MET A 180 15.75 8.15 -0.93
CA MET A 180 15.93 9.56 -0.59
C MET A 180 14.92 10.45 -1.31
N SER A 181 14.62 10.19 -2.58
CA SER A 181 13.58 10.87 -3.35
C SER A 181 12.19 10.58 -2.78
N ALA A 182 11.91 9.34 -2.33
CA ALA A 182 10.67 9.00 -1.64
C ALA A 182 10.54 9.70 -0.27
N LYS A 183 11.65 9.86 0.47
CA LYS A 183 11.73 10.65 1.71
C LYS A 183 11.52 12.15 1.45
N GLU A 184 12.12 12.69 0.39
CA GLU A 184 11.93 14.06 -0.08
C GLU A 184 10.48 14.28 -0.55
N HIS A 185 9.88 13.30 -1.23
CA HIS A 185 8.49 13.30 -1.67
C HIS A 185 7.49 13.22 -0.51
N THR A 186 7.80 12.50 0.58
CA THR A 186 6.97 12.52 1.81
C THR A 186 7.15 13.82 2.59
N TYR A 187 8.36 14.41 2.59
CA TYR A 187 8.61 15.71 3.20
C TYR A 187 7.93 16.87 2.43
N THR A 188 8.04 16.88 1.11
CA THR A 188 7.33 17.83 0.24
C THR A 188 5.82 17.58 0.25
N GLN A 189 5.32 16.33 0.34
CA GLN A 189 3.90 16.04 0.62
C GLN A 189 3.45 16.64 1.96
N ARG A 190 4.28 16.58 3.01
CA ARG A 190 3.96 17.19 4.30
C ARG A 190 3.89 18.72 4.20
N MET A 191 4.72 19.32 3.35
CA MET A 191 4.72 20.75 3.07
C MET A 191 3.52 21.17 2.21
N THR A 192 3.13 20.38 1.20
CA THR A 192 1.94 20.62 0.39
C THR A 192 0.66 20.38 1.18
N LEU A 193 0.59 19.36 2.05
CA LEU A 193 -0.52 19.17 3.00
C LEU A 193 -0.59 20.31 4.01
N ARG A 194 0.53 20.87 4.48
CA ARG A 194 0.55 22.12 5.27
C ARG A 194 0.09 23.32 4.45
N GLY A 195 0.44 23.41 3.17
CA GLY A 195 -0.02 24.45 2.24
C GLY A 195 -1.53 24.36 1.96
N ILE A 196 -2.05 23.14 1.79
CA ILE A 196 -3.47 22.84 1.63
C ILE A 196 -4.20 23.13 2.94
N SER A 197 -3.68 22.71 4.09
CA SER A 197 -4.23 23.06 5.41
C SER A 197 -4.30 24.57 5.61
N LYS A 198 -3.24 25.32 5.27
CA LYS A 198 -3.25 26.80 5.30
C LYS A 198 -4.26 27.39 4.31
N LYS A 199 -4.41 26.84 3.10
CA LYS A 199 -5.43 27.26 2.13
C LYS A 199 -6.84 26.91 2.62
N VAL A 200 -7.05 25.77 3.27
CA VAL A 200 -8.32 25.35 3.89
C VAL A 200 -8.65 26.23 5.08
N THR A 201 -7.69 26.60 5.93
CA THR A 201 -7.88 27.56 7.01
C THR A 201 -8.11 28.98 6.48
N SER A 202 -7.45 29.36 5.38
CA SER A 202 -7.70 30.65 4.70
C SER A 202 -9.06 30.69 4.01
N LEU A 203 -9.51 29.58 3.42
CA LEU A 203 -10.86 29.39 2.88
C LEU A 203 -11.89 29.38 4.01
N ALA A 204 -11.62 28.75 5.15
CA ALA A 204 -12.47 28.80 6.34
C ALA A 204 -12.57 30.23 6.90
N LYS A 205 -11.51 31.03 6.81
CA LYS A 205 -11.51 32.47 7.16
C LYS A 205 -12.20 33.34 6.11
N LYS A 206 -12.16 32.98 4.82
CA LYS A 206 -12.82 33.70 3.72
C LYS A 206 -14.27 33.30 3.47
N TYR A 207 -14.74 32.18 4.03
CA TYR A 207 -16.12 31.71 3.93
C TYR A 207 -16.80 31.54 5.31
N PRO A 208 -17.24 32.63 5.96
CA PRO A 208 -18.22 32.56 7.05
C PRO A 208 -19.61 32.06 6.60
N ILE A 209 -19.80 31.73 5.31
CA ILE A 209 -21.06 31.29 4.71
C ILE A 209 -21.48 29.88 5.14
N VAL A 210 -20.55 29.01 5.56
CA VAL A 210 -20.91 27.68 6.08
C VAL A 210 -21.73 27.79 7.37
N ASN A 211 -21.47 28.82 8.19
CA ASN A 211 -22.32 29.12 9.35
C ASN A 211 -23.70 29.66 8.93
N SER A 212 -23.80 30.41 7.83
CA SER A 212 -25.10 30.88 7.32
C SER A 212 -25.97 29.75 6.74
N VAL A 213 -25.36 28.72 6.15
CA VAL A 213 -26.06 27.55 5.59
C VAL A 213 -26.49 26.62 6.73
N VAL A 214 -25.62 26.37 7.72
CA VAL A 214 -25.97 25.66 8.95
C VAL A 214 -27.06 26.40 9.73
N GLN A 215 -27.01 27.74 9.82
CA GLN A 215 -28.07 28.55 10.43
C GLN A 215 -29.37 28.58 9.61
N LYS A 216 -29.31 28.57 8.27
CA LYS A 216 -30.51 28.46 7.42
C LYS A 216 -31.18 27.09 7.57
N ILE A 217 -30.38 26.03 7.72
CA ILE A 217 -30.86 24.68 8.00
C ILE A 217 -31.48 24.62 9.42
N GLN A 218 -30.86 25.24 10.43
CA GLN A 218 -31.44 25.31 11.78
C GLN A 218 -32.68 26.22 11.88
N LYS A 219 -32.78 27.30 11.08
CA LYS A 219 -33.98 28.17 11.03
C LYS A 219 -35.21 27.45 10.48
N LYS A 220 -35.05 26.48 9.56
CA LYS A 220 -36.18 25.69 9.06
C LYS A 220 -36.70 24.73 10.13
N LYS A 221 -35.82 24.02 10.84
CA LYS A 221 -36.19 23.15 11.97
C LYS A 221 -36.83 23.89 13.15
N ARG A 222 -36.39 25.12 13.47
CA ARG A 222 -36.98 25.91 14.58
C ARG A 222 -38.39 26.43 14.28
N LYS A 223 -38.74 26.72 13.03
CA LYS A 223 -40.09 27.19 12.68
C LYS A 223 -41.14 26.11 12.94
N ASP A 224 -40.85 24.86 12.57
CA ASP A 224 -41.79 23.76 12.75
C ASP A 224 -42.04 23.46 14.23
N THR A 225 -41.00 23.53 15.08
CA THR A 225 -41.14 23.37 16.54
C THR A 225 -41.94 24.50 17.20
N VAL A 226 -41.75 25.75 16.77
CA VAL A 226 -42.50 26.90 17.32
C VAL A 226 -43.98 26.81 16.95
N ILE A 227 -44.31 26.43 15.71
CA ILE A 227 -45.69 26.25 15.26
C ILE A 227 -46.36 25.14 16.09
N PHE A 228 -45.70 24.00 16.28
CA PHE A 228 -46.22 22.90 17.09
C PHE A 228 -46.46 23.34 18.56
N ALA A 229 -45.53 24.09 19.16
CA ALA A 229 -45.67 24.57 20.54
C ALA A 229 -46.85 25.53 20.73
N VAL A 230 -47.08 26.44 19.77
CA VAL A 230 -48.23 27.37 19.82
C VAL A 230 -49.56 26.61 19.74
N VAL A 231 -49.67 25.65 18.81
CA VAL A 231 -50.90 24.85 18.63
C VAL A 231 -51.23 24.06 19.91
N VAL A 232 -50.22 23.42 20.52
CA VAL A 232 -50.39 22.69 21.78
C VAL A 232 -50.81 23.63 22.90
N SER A 233 -50.19 24.80 23.03
CA SER A 233 -50.54 25.79 24.06
C SER A 233 -51.97 26.31 23.90
N THR A 234 -52.40 26.64 22.68
CA THR A 234 -53.79 27.08 22.43
C THR A 234 -54.80 25.99 22.72
N CYS A 235 -54.49 24.73 22.40
CA CYS A 235 -55.36 23.60 22.67
C CYS A 235 -55.54 23.38 24.19
N LEU A 236 -54.45 23.45 24.95
CA LEU A 236 -54.50 23.35 26.42
C LEU A 236 -55.30 24.48 27.07
N ILE A 237 -55.18 25.72 26.59
CA ILE A 237 -55.93 26.86 27.11
C ILE A 237 -57.43 26.69 26.84
N LEU A 238 -57.82 26.26 25.63
CA LEU A 238 -59.22 26.02 25.30
C LEU A 238 -59.83 24.89 26.13
N ILE A 239 -59.08 23.80 26.36
CA ILE A 239 -59.50 22.71 27.25
C ILE A 239 -59.68 23.22 28.68
N LEU A 240 -58.77 24.04 29.18
CA LEU A 240 -58.85 24.59 30.54
C LEU A 240 -60.05 25.54 30.70
N LEU A 241 -60.34 26.37 29.70
CA LEU A 241 -61.54 27.22 29.69
C LEU A 241 -62.83 26.40 29.58
N TYR A 242 -62.84 25.32 28.81
CA TYR A 242 -63.98 24.42 28.74
C TYR A 242 -64.23 23.73 30.08
N LEU A 243 -63.18 23.25 30.76
CA LEU A 243 -63.29 22.64 32.09
C LEU A 243 -63.64 23.64 33.20
N LEU A 244 -63.26 24.91 33.07
CA LEU A 244 -63.62 25.95 34.05
C LEU A 244 -65.05 26.46 33.84
N ARG A 245 -65.60 26.31 32.63
CA ARG A 245 -66.93 26.78 32.26
C ARG A 245 -68.01 25.69 32.30
N SER A 246 -67.61 24.41 32.16
CA SER A 246 -68.42 23.24 32.49
C SER A 246 -68.46 22.99 33.99
#